data_AF-A0A3C1GK18-F1
#
_entry.id   AF-A0A3C1GK18-F1
#
_cell.length_a   1.000
_cell.length_b   1.000
_cell.length_c   1.000
_cell.angle_alpha   90.00
_cell.angle_beta   90.00
_cell.angle_gamma   90.00
#
_symmetry.space_group_name_H-M   'P 1'
#
loop_
_entity.id
_entity.type
_entity.pdbx_description
1 polymer ?
#
loop_
_entity_poly.entity_id
_entity_poly.type
_entity_poly.pdbx_seq_one_letter_code
_entity_poly.pdbx_strand_id
1 'polypeptide(L)' 'PPKVAINEALEVAKKFSTRESSRFINGVLDRVRKELRAAE' A
#
# COMPACT_ATOMS: atom_id res chain seq x y z
N PRO A 1 3.36 1.45 12.82
CA PRO A 1 1.94 1.07 12.59
C PRO A 1 1.67 0.76 11.11
N PRO A 2 0.83 -0.24 10.77
CA PRO A 2 0.62 -0.69 9.39
C PRO A 2 0.16 0.42 8.44
N LYS A 3 -0.65 1.37 8.93
CA LYS A 3 -1.14 2.51 8.15
C LYS A 3 -0.02 3.45 7.67
N VAL A 4 1.03 3.63 8.48
CA VAL A 4 2.16 4.49 8.15
C VAL A 4 2.99 3.88 7.02
N ALA A 5 3.29 2.58 7.10
CA ALA A 5 4.02 1.87 6.05
C ALA A 5 3.31 1.92 4.69
N ILE A 6 1.97 1.84 4.68
CA ILE A 6 1.17 1.97 3.46
C ILE A 6 1.30 3.39 2.87
N ASN A 7 1.19 4.42 3.71
CA ASN A 7 1.32 5.80 3.24
C ASN A 7 2.72 6.07 2.65
N GLU A 8 3.79 5.63 3.30
CA GLU A 8 5.16 5.78 2.78
C GLU A 8 5.36 5.05 1.46
N ALA A 9 4.80 3.84 1.31
CA ALA A 9 4.86 3.09 0.06
C ALA A 9 4.16 3.84 -1.10
N LEU A 10 3.05 4.53 -0.82
CA LEU A 10 2.34 5.35 -1.80
C LEU A 10 3.14 6.60 -2.19
N GLU A 11 3.80 7.27 -1.25
CA GLU A 11 4.64 8.44 -1.56
C GLU A 11 5.86 8.07 -2.41
N VAL A 12 6.51 6.93 -2.12
CA VAL A 12 7.58 6.38 -2.97
C VAL A 12 7.05 6.08 -4.38
N ALA A 13 5.87 5.46 -4.50
CA ALA A 13 5.27 5.16 -5.79
C ALA A 13 4.95 6.41 -6.61
N LYS A 14 4.44 7.46 -5.98
CA LYS A 14 4.19 8.75 -6.65
C LYS A 14 5.48 9.40 -7.16
N LYS A 15 6.58 9.25 -6.43
CA LYS A 15 7.86 9.87 -6.75
C LYS A 15 8.62 9.14 -7.86
N PHE A 16 8.54 7.82 -7.91
CA PHE A 16 9.40 6.99 -8.77
C PHE A 16 8.63 6.17 -9.82
N SER A 17 7.31 6.25 -9.85
CA SER A 17 6.47 5.46 -10.76
C SER A 17 5.48 6.34 -11.53
N THR A 18 4.54 5.70 -12.22
CA THR A 18 3.50 6.39 -12.98
C THR A 18 2.32 6.77 -12.07
N ARG A 19 1.47 7.69 -12.55
CA ARG A 19 0.27 8.14 -11.81
C ARG A 19 -0.66 6.99 -11.40
N GLU A 20 -0.73 5.94 -12.21
CA GLU A 20 -1.59 4.77 -11.95
C GLU A 20 -1.04 3.85 -10.84
N SER A 21 0.27 3.87 -10.59
CA SER A 21 0.93 2.97 -9.63
C SER A 21 0.45 3.15 -8.20
N SER A 22 0.07 4.37 -7.80
CA SER A 22 -0.44 4.64 -6.44
C SER A 22 -1.74 3.88 -6.15
N ARG A 23 -2.67 3.88 -7.12
CA ARG A 23 -3.95 3.16 -6.98
C ARG A 23 -3.74 1.66 -6.92
N PHE A 24 -2.87 1.14 -7.80
CA PHE A 24 -2.52 -0.27 -7.84
C PHE A 24 -1.92 -0.75 -6.51
N ILE A 25 -0.90 -0.04 -6.02
CA ILE A 25 -0.20 -0.36 -4.76
C ILE A 25 -1.17 -0.28 -3.57
N ASN A 26 -2.04 0.73 -3.52
CA ASN A 26 -3.05 0.81 -2.46
C ASN A 26 -3.96 -0.43 -2.42
N GLY A 27 -4.42 -0.91 -3.59
CA GLY A 27 -5.23 -2.12 -3.68
C GLY A 27 -4.52 -3.39 -3.22
N VAL A 28 -3.24 -3.56 -3.59
CA VAL A 28 -2.42 -4.69 -3.14
C VAL A 28 -2.20 -4.65 -1.63
N LEU A 29 -1.79 -3.50 -1.09
CA LEU A 29 -1.50 -3.34 0.33
C LEU A 29 -2.75 -3.47 1.21
N ASP A 30 -3.91 -3.02 0.73
CA ASP A 30 -5.19 -3.23 1.43
C ASP A 30 -5.56 -4.72 1.51
N ARG A 31 -5.29 -5.51 0.47
CA ARG A 31 -5.51 -6.97 0.49
C ARG A 31 -4.56 -7.65 1.47
N VAL A 32 -3.27 -7.36 1.39
CA VAL A 32 -2.27 -7.91 2.33
C VAL A 32 -2.62 -7.55 3.77
N ARG A 33 -3.06 -6.32 4.04
CA ARG A 33 -3.50 -5.91 5.39
C ARG A 33 -4.70 -6.71 5.88
N LYS A 34 -5.66 -7.06 5.01
CA LYS A 34 -6.80 -7.90 5.38
C LYS A 34 -6.36 -9.33 5.70
N GLU A 35 -5.46 -9.89 4.91
CA GLU A 35 -4.92 -11.24 5.12
C GLU A 35 -4.12 -11.32 6.44
N LEU A 36 -3.28 -10.32 6.73
CA LEU A 36 -2.53 -10.24 7.99
C LEU A 36 -3.45 -10.15 9.22
N ARG A 37 -4.54 -9.38 9.15
CA ARG A 37 -5.53 -9.30 10.24
C ARG A 37 -6.36 -10.58 10.42
N ALA A 38 -6.50 -11.39 9.38
CA ALA A 38 -7.21 -12.66 9.46
C ALA A 38 -6.33 -13.78 10.04
N ALA A 39 -5.01 -13.57 10.07
CA ALA A 39 -4.02 -14.47 10.67
C ALA A 39 -3.66 -14.09 12.13
N GLU A 40 -4.17 -12.97 12.63
CA GLU A 40 -4.17 -12.56 14.05
C GLU A 40 -5.37 -13.17 14.80
#